data_AF-A0A7C2V3E2-F1
#
_entry.id   AF-A0A7C2V3E2-F1
#
_cell.length_a   1.000
_cell.length_b   1.000
_cell.length_c   1.000
_cell.angle_alpha   90.00
_cell.angle_beta   90.00
_cell.angle_gamma   90.00
#
_symmetry.space_group_name_H-M   'P 1'
#
loop_
_entity.id
_entity.type
_entity.pdbx_description
1 polymer ?
#
loop_
_entity_poly.entity_id
_entity_poly.type
_entity_poly.pdbx_seq_one_letter_code
_entity_poly.pdbx_strand_id
1 'polypeptide(L)'
;MISRSLFGLLILSFLYLLLGNWILSFTSLDEGRNMSAIQHMLKSKDFILPMYNCQPRFEKPPMLYWLVSISSFLFGLNEFSARLVSGLSAIGVAVLTYLLAKDFYSRDIAIRSALILLTFPHLWIESRAVVPEMLNTFFTFVGLYAFLRERFLLGWLALSLAFLTKGPVGVVLCIGVYLLWKRDFRFLNLKGLLLFFVFGFSWYALMIAQYGYEYFYRFFIYENLMRYTGQRSTHPAPFYYYLIVLAVGTLWYLPLYPRLLKSFKREWIPLFLWFSLVLIFFSLASNKLHHYILFAYPPLAILLAHVVSRSYLRLVIPLSLLVLFSLLPILYAYQANRFTPKAYPIVKAYQGPVYFYKAEDSALVYYSERCIERLEDPLRAKGLVITKENHTKELPSCKLLLKGREFDGVYALLDCGHISDN
;
A
#
# COMPACT_ATOMS: atom_id res chain seq x y z
N MET A 1 26.80 -15.74 11.03
CA MET A 1 25.99 -16.95 10.69
C MET A 1 24.55 -16.72 11.06
N ILE A 2 23.62 -16.78 10.10
CA ILE A 2 22.17 -16.69 10.35
C ILE A 2 21.73 -17.96 11.08
N SER A 3 21.07 -17.84 12.24
CA SER A 3 20.57 -19.02 12.97
C SER A 3 19.57 -19.81 12.10
N ARG A 4 19.53 -21.15 12.21
CA ARG A 4 18.61 -22.01 11.42
C ARG A 4 17.14 -21.52 11.46
N SER A 5 16.68 -21.02 12.60
CA SER A 5 15.33 -20.46 12.76
C SER A 5 15.10 -19.18 11.94
N LEU A 6 16.10 -18.30 11.86
CA LEU A 6 16.01 -17.06 11.09
C LEU A 6 16.04 -17.33 9.59
N PHE A 7 16.85 -18.30 9.16
CA PHE A 7 16.87 -18.74 7.76
C PHE A 7 15.52 -19.32 7.31
N GLY A 8 14.92 -20.19 8.12
CA GLY A 8 13.56 -20.70 7.85
C GLY A 8 12.51 -19.59 7.79
N LEU A 9 12.65 -18.56 8.65
CA LEU A 9 11.78 -17.38 8.64
C LEU A 9 11.91 -16.58 7.33
N LEU A 10 13.12 -16.41 6.81
CA LEU A 10 13.34 -15.72 5.53
C LEU A 10 12.74 -16.49 4.35
N ILE A 11 12.87 -17.83 4.33
CA ILE A 11 12.24 -18.67 3.31
C ILE A 11 10.72 -18.51 3.36
N LEU A 12 10.10 -18.65 4.54
CA LEU A 12 8.66 -18.45 4.69
C LEU A 12 8.24 -17.04 4.28
N SER A 13 9.02 -16.02 4.64
CA SER A 13 8.74 -14.64 4.27
C SER A 13 8.73 -14.45 2.76
N PHE A 14 9.69 -15.06 2.04
CA PHE A 14 9.68 -15.07 0.57
C PHE A 14 8.41 -15.74 0.01
N LEU A 15 8.05 -16.92 0.53
CA LEU A 15 6.87 -17.66 0.07
C LEU A 15 5.58 -16.86 0.28
N TYR A 16 5.37 -16.27 1.47
CA TYR A 16 4.16 -15.52 1.76
C TYR A 16 4.11 -14.15 1.07
N LEU A 17 5.23 -13.44 0.97
CA LEU A 17 5.23 -12.00 0.67
C LEU A 17 5.76 -11.64 -0.72
N LEU A 18 6.48 -12.54 -1.41
CA LEU A 18 7.06 -12.27 -2.72
C LEU A 18 6.63 -13.24 -3.81
N LEU A 19 6.39 -14.52 -3.48
CA LEU A 19 6.04 -15.53 -4.47
C LEU A 19 4.77 -15.15 -5.24
N GLY A 20 4.84 -15.18 -6.57
CA GLY A 20 3.72 -14.91 -7.45
C GLY A 20 3.31 -13.43 -7.53
N ASN A 21 4.13 -12.49 -7.03
CA ASN A 21 3.83 -11.05 -7.12
C ASN A 21 3.77 -10.52 -8.57
N TRP A 22 4.22 -11.30 -9.56
CA TRP A 22 4.17 -10.98 -10.99
C TRP A 22 2.91 -11.48 -11.72
N ILE A 23 2.06 -12.28 -11.06
CA ILE A 23 0.97 -13.00 -11.75
C ILE A 23 -0.08 -12.05 -12.33
N LEU A 24 -0.47 -11.04 -11.56
CA LEU A 24 -1.46 -10.06 -11.99
C LEU A 24 -0.78 -8.83 -12.57
N SER A 25 -1.25 -8.31 -13.71
CA SER A 25 -0.96 -6.91 -14.09
C SER A 25 -1.46 -5.95 -13.00
N PHE A 26 -1.09 -4.67 -13.03
CA PHE A 26 -1.59 -3.70 -12.03
C PHE A 26 -3.11 -3.67 -11.98
N THR A 27 -3.68 -3.77 -10.77
CA THR A 27 -5.12 -4.02 -10.57
C THR A 27 -5.87 -2.86 -9.97
N SER A 28 -5.21 -2.06 -9.14
CA SER A 28 -5.85 -0.94 -8.46
C SER A 28 -5.56 0.39 -9.15
N LEU A 29 -6.44 1.37 -8.89
CA LEU A 29 -6.24 2.74 -9.33
C LEU A 29 -4.93 3.34 -8.80
N ASP A 30 -4.51 2.96 -7.59
CA ASP A 30 -3.29 3.50 -7.02
C ASP A 30 -2.04 2.86 -7.63
N GLU A 31 -2.07 1.56 -7.96
CA GLU A 31 -0.95 0.90 -8.65
C GLU A 31 -0.69 1.53 -10.03
N GLY A 32 -1.73 1.71 -10.85
CA GLY A 32 -1.57 2.31 -12.18
C GLY A 32 -1.10 3.77 -12.12
N ARG A 33 -1.66 4.57 -11.19
CA ARG A 33 -1.21 5.95 -10.95
C ARG A 33 0.25 6.02 -10.52
N ASN A 34 0.67 5.18 -9.58
CA ASN A 34 2.04 5.16 -9.09
C ASN A 34 3.01 4.70 -10.18
N MET A 35 2.64 3.66 -10.93
CA MET A 35 3.47 3.14 -12.02
C MET A 35 3.56 4.09 -13.20
N SER A 36 2.49 4.85 -13.51
CA SER A 36 2.53 5.93 -14.50
C SER A 36 3.53 7.02 -14.10
N ALA A 37 3.54 7.43 -12.83
CA ALA A 37 4.53 8.38 -12.31
C ALA A 37 5.96 7.85 -12.42
N ILE A 38 6.19 6.60 -12.00
CA ILE A 38 7.51 5.95 -12.11
C ILE A 38 7.97 5.87 -13.57
N GLN A 39 7.09 5.46 -14.48
CA GLN A 39 7.40 5.38 -15.91
C GLN A 39 7.75 6.75 -16.48
N HIS A 40 7.03 7.80 -16.06
CA HIS A 40 7.35 9.17 -16.45
C HIS A 40 8.73 9.58 -15.94
N MET A 41 9.03 9.39 -14.65
CA MET A 41 10.34 9.73 -14.05
C MET A 41 11.50 9.02 -14.78
N LEU A 42 11.33 7.74 -15.10
CA LEU A 42 12.36 6.97 -15.82
C LEU A 42 12.57 7.47 -17.27
N LYS A 43 11.50 7.91 -17.95
CA LYS A 43 11.58 8.43 -19.32
C LYS A 43 12.10 9.86 -19.39
N SER A 44 11.59 10.75 -18.55
CA SER A 44 11.92 12.18 -18.56
C SER A 44 13.21 12.49 -17.79
N LYS A 45 13.65 11.59 -16.91
CA LYS A 45 14.72 11.80 -15.92
C LYS A 45 14.41 12.89 -14.89
N ASP A 46 13.16 13.37 -14.84
CA ASP A 46 12.67 14.23 -13.76
C ASP A 46 12.16 13.35 -12.62
N PHE A 47 12.96 13.22 -11.56
CA PHE A 47 12.61 12.47 -10.34
C PHE A 47 11.98 13.35 -9.26
N ILE A 48 11.71 14.63 -9.54
CA ILE A 48 11.13 15.56 -8.60
C ILE A 48 9.61 15.58 -8.74
N LEU A 49 9.10 15.77 -9.96
CA LEU A 49 7.67 15.92 -10.22
C LEU A 49 6.99 14.57 -10.54
N PRO A 50 6.09 14.05 -9.69
CA PRO A 50 5.26 12.92 -10.06
C PRO A 50 4.19 13.37 -11.07
N MET A 51 4.02 12.60 -12.14
CA MET A 51 3.02 12.86 -13.19
C MET A 51 2.05 11.68 -13.28
N TYR A 52 0.78 11.97 -13.56
CA TYR A 52 -0.21 10.96 -13.93
C TYR A 52 -1.12 11.53 -15.00
N ASN A 53 -1.36 10.76 -16.06
CA ASN A 53 -2.30 11.12 -17.12
C ASN A 53 -2.05 12.54 -17.70
N CYS A 54 -0.79 12.84 -18.02
CA CYS A 54 -0.31 14.14 -18.52
C CYS A 54 -0.43 15.33 -17.55
N GLN A 55 -0.75 15.09 -16.28
CA GLN A 55 -0.92 16.16 -15.30
C GLN A 55 0.01 15.97 -14.09
N PRO A 56 0.46 17.07 -13.46
CA PRO A 56 1.12 17.01 -12.15
C PRO A 56 0.29 16.26 -11.11
N ARG A 57 0.95 15.37 -10.36
CA ARG A 57 0.36 14.56 -9.30
C ARG A 57 0.95 14.97 -7.96
N PHE A 58 0.20 15.80 -7.23
CA PHE A 58 0.63 16.35 -5.93
C PHE A 58 0.18 15.52 -4.72
N GLU A 59 -0.48 14.38 -4.93
CA GLU A 59 -1.12 13.64 -3.84
C GLU A 59 -0.17 12.82 -2.98
N LYS A 60 1.00 12.45 -3.50
CA LYS A 60 1.91 11.52 -2.82
C LYS A 60 3.38 11.96 -2.91
N PRO A 61 4.16 11.77 -1.83
CA PRO A 61 5.59 12.05 -1.81
C PRO A 61 6.41 10.97 -2.56
N PRO A 62 7.72 11.18 -2.78
CA PRO A 62 8.44 10.51 -3.86
C PRO A 62 9.14 9.22 -3.46
N MET A 63 9.23 8.87 -2.16
CA MET A 63 10.08 7.76 -1.71
C MET A 63 9.70 6.41 -2.34
N LEU A 64 8.40 6.14 -2.49
CA LEU A 64 7.94 4.93 -3.20
C LEU A 64 8.43 4.97 -4.67
N TYR A 65 8.26 6.11 -5.35
CA TYR A 65 8.65 6.27 -6.75
C TYR A 65 10.14 6.08 -6.94
N TRP A 66 10.97 6.64 -6.06
CA TRP A 66 12.43 6.49 -6.10
C TRP A 66 12.86 5.05 -5.89
N LEU A 67 12.36 4.37 -4.85
CA LEU A 67 12.74 2.99 -4.57
C LEU A 67 12.24 2.02 -5.65
N VAL A 68 11.05 2.24 -6.20
CA VAL A 68 10.57 1.44 -7.33
C VAL A 68 11.37 1.74 -8.59
N SER A 69 11.73 2.99 -8.86
CA SER A 69 12.61 3.33 -10.01
C SER A 69 13.96 2.62 -9.93
N ILE A 70 14.57 2.57 -8.73
CA ILE A 70 15.80 1.80 -8.48
C ILE A 70 15.57 0.30 -8.74
N SER A 71 14.48 -0.25 -8.21
CA SER A 71 14.11 -1.67 -8.44
C SER A 71 13.93 -1.98 -9.92
N SER A 72 13.22 -1.11 -10.66
CA SER A 72 12.97 -1.26 -12.09
C SER A 72 14.23 -1.04 -12.94
N PHE A 73 15.20 -0.24 -12.48
CA PHE A 73 16.50 -0.14 -13.11
C PHE A 73 17.29 -1.47 -13.02
N LEU A 74 17.18 -2.17 -11.88
CA LEU A 74 17.90 -3.43 -11.66
C LEU A 74 17.23 -4.65 -12.31
N PHE A 75 15.90 -4.70 -12.31
CA PHE A 75 15.13 -5.89 -12.70
C PHE A 75 14.20 -5.67 -13.91
N GLY A 76 14.30 -4.51 -14.55
CA GLY A 76 13.39 -4.08 -15.62
C GLY A 76 12.07 -3.52 -15.08
N LEU A 77 11.38 -2.71 -15.88
CA LEU A 77 10.09 -2.13 -15.52
C LEU A 77 8.96 -3.15 -15.72
N ASN A 78 8.64 -3.90 -14.66
CA ASN A 78 7.61 -4.95 -14.63
C ASN A 78 6.96 -5.09 -13.24
N GLU A 79 5.91 -5.91 -13.16
CA GLU A 79 5.10 -6.15 -11.96
C GLU A 79 5.94 -6.67 -10.78
N PHE A 80 6.90 -7.57 -11.06
CA PHE A 80 7.80 -8.12 -10.04
C PHE A 80 8.64 -7.02 -9.40
N SER A 81 9.34 -6.23 -10.22
CA SER A 81 10.22 -5.15 -9.75
C SER A 81 9.45 -4.10 -8.95
N ALA A 82 8.23 -3.77 -9.39
CA ALA A 82 7.41 -2.74 -8.78
C ALA A 82 6.93 -3.15 -7.38
N ARG A 83 6.47 -4.40 -7.26
CA ARG A 83 5.97 -4.94 -5.99
C ARG A 83 7.08 -5.42 -5.07
N LEU A 84 8.32 -5.54 -5.55
CA LEU A 84 9.47 -5.92 -4.74
C LEU A 84 9.67 -4.96 -3.55
N VAL A 85 9.45 -3.66 -3.72
CA VAL A 85 9.60 -2.66 -2.65
C VAL A 85 8.61 -2.93 -1.50
N SER A 86 7.34 -3.17 -1.81
CA SER A 86 6.32 -3.50 -0.81
C SER A 86 6.57 -4.86 -0.17
N GLY A 87 6.97 -5.86 -0.96
CA GLY A 87 7.31 -7.19 -0.45
C GLY A 87 8.50 -7.17 0.52
N LEU A 88 9.59 -6.48 0.14
CA LEU A 88 10.75 -6.31 1.02
C LEU A 88 10.41 -5.50 2.28
N SER A 89 9.55 -4.50 2.17
CA SER A 89 9.05 -3.75 3.32
C SER A 89 8.27 -4.64 4.29
N ALA A 90 7.40 -5.52 3.78
CA ALA A 90 6.67 -6.49 4.60
C ALA A 90 7.61 -7.51 5.29
N ILE A 91 8.64 -8.00 4.57
CA ILE A 91 9.70 -8.85 5.16
C ILE A 91 10.42 -8.08 6.28
N GLY A 92 10.76 -6.81 6.04
CA GLY A 92 11.38 -5.93 7.02
C GLY A 92 10.52 -5.75 8.27
N VAL A 93 9.21 -5.55 8.12
CA VAL A 93 8.26 -5.48 9.24
C VAL A 93 8.20 -6.80 10.01
N ALA A 94 8.24 -7.96 9.35
CA ALA A 94 8.29 -9.26 10.01
C ALA A 94 9.61 -9.46 10.80
N VAL A 95 10.74 -9.06 10.24
CA VAL A 95 12.05 -9.08 10.91
C VAL A 95 12.07 -8.13 12.11
N LEU A 96 11.56 -6.91 11.98
CA LEU A 96 11.48 -5.95 13.09
C LEU A 96 10.55 -6.45 14.21
N THR A 97 9.44 -7.11 13.85
CA THR A 97 8.54 -7.76 14.82
C THR A 97 9.29 -8.83 15.61
N TYR A 98 10.08 -9.68 14.92
CA TYR A 98 10.95 -10.66 15.56
C TYR A 98 11.97 -9.99 16.49
N LEU A 99 12.67 -8.95 16.02
CA LEU A 99 13.72 -8.28 16.79
C LEU A 99 13.16 -7.60 18.05
N LEU A 100 12.06 -6.85 17.91
CA LEU A 100 11.38 -6.22 19.04
C LEU A 100 10.93 -7.26 20.06
N ALA A 101 10.27 -8.33 19.61
CA ALA A 101 9.79 -9.38 20.50
C ALA A 101 10.94 -10.13 21.19
N LYS A 102 12.07 -10.32 20.51
CA LYS A 102 13.26 -10.96 21.06
C LYS A 102 13.91 -10.09 22.14
N ASP A 103 13.96 -8.78 21.92
CA ASP A 103 14.61 -7.82 22.82
C ASP A 103 13.79 -7.59 24.11
N PHE A 104 12.46 -7.55 24.01
CA PHE A 104 11.59 -7.17 25.12
C PHE A 104 10.86 -8.35 25.79
N TYR A 105 10.84 -9.53 25.16
CA TYR A 105 10.15 -10.71 25.69
C TYR A 105 11.06 -11.93 25.67
N SER A 106 10.92 -12.80 24.67
CA SER A 106 11.75 -14.00 24.55
C SER A 106 11.93 -14.40 23.10
N ARG A 107 12.97 -15.19 22.83
CA ARG A 107 13.22 -15.76 21.49
C ARG A 107 12.04 -16.59 20.97
N ASP A 108 11.34 -17.29 21.85
CA ASP A 108 10.19 -18.11 21.47
C ASP A 108 8.97 -17.26 21.09
N ILE A 109 8.69 -16.19 21.84
CA ILE A 109 7.68 -15.18 21.48
C ILE A 109 8.05 -14.52 20.15
N ALA A 110 9.33 -14.20 19.94
CA ALA A 110 9.81 -13.61 18.69
C ALA A 110 9.53 -14.46 17.45
N ILE A 111 9.86 -15.76 17.51
CA ILE A 111 9.58 -16.69 16.41
C ILE A 111 8.07 -16.79 16.16
N ARG A 112 7.28 -16.98 17.23
CA ARG A 112 5.81 -17.09 17.12
C ARG A 112 5.18 -15.81 16.55
N SER A 113 5.64 -14.64 16.96
CA SER A 113 5.12 -13.34 16.50
C SER A 113 5.33 -13.15 15.01
N ALA A 114 6.54 -13.45 14.51
CA ALA A 114 6.83 -13.33 13.09
C ALA A 114 6.05 -14.36 12.26
N LEU A 115 5.91 -15.61 12.74
CA LEU A 115 5.09 -16.62 12.08
C LEU A 115 3.61 -16.24 12.04
N ILE A 116 3.06 -15.66 13.12
CA ILE A 116 1.69 -15.14 13.16
C ILE A 116 1.50 -14.01 12.13
N LEU A 117 2.44 -13.08 12.09
CA LEU A 117 2.36 -11.95 11.18
C LEU A 117 2.43 -12.40 9.71
N LEU A 118 3.29 -13.38 9.39
CA LEU A 118 3.40 -13.93 8.03
C LEU A 118 2.13 -14.62 7.54
N THR A 119 1.28 -15.12 8.43
CA THR A 119 0.04 -15.82 8.05
C THR A 119 -1.17 -14.90 7.98
N PHE A 120 -1.04 -13.60 8.28
CA PHE A 120 -2.12 -12.62 8.10
C PHE A 120 -2.41 -12.41 6.60
N PRO A 121 -3.60 -12.81 6.08
CA PRO A 121 -3.87 -12.70 4.65
C PRO A 121 -3.80 -11.28 4.10
N HIS A 122 -4.15 -10.28 4.92
CA HIS A 122 -4.05 -8.88 4.52
C HIS A 122 -2.59 -8.45 4.29
N LEU A 123 -1.60 -9.03 4.99
CA LEU A 123 -0.19 -8.77 4.71
C LEU A 123 0.25 -9.34 3.35
N TRP A 124 -0.38 -10.42 2.87
CA TRP A 124 -0.11 -10.99 1.54
C TRP A 124 -0.59 -10.07 0.42
N ILE A 125 -1.72 -9.40 0.64
CA ILE A 125 -2.28 -8.41 -0.29
C ILE A 125 -1.36 -7.19 -0.34
N GLU A 126 -1.04 -6.61 0.83
CA GLU A 126 -0.29 -5.36 0.91
C GLU A 126 1.20 -5.50 0.55
N SER A 127 1.78 -6.69 0.69
CA SER A 127 3.12 -6.99 0.16
C SER A 127 3.17 -7.04 -1.37
N ARG A 128 2.01 -7.15 -2.04
CA ARG A 128 1.87 -7.20 -3.50
C ARG A 128 1.19 -5.97 -4.09
N ALA A 129 1.05 -4.88 -3.32
CA ALA A 129 0.47 -3.64 -3.81
C ALA A 129 1.56 -2.58 -4.02
N VAL A 130 1.61 -1.95 -5.20
CA VAL A 130 2.50 -0.81 -5.47
C VAL A 130 1.89 0.47 -4.89
N VAL A 131 1.84 0.54 -3.56
CA VAL A 131 1.24 1.61 -2.78
C VAL A 131 2.13 1.96 -1.57
N PRO A 132 2.13 3.19 -1.06
CA PRO A 132 3.13 3.66 -0.10
C PRO A 132 3.01 3.04 1.30
N GLU A 133 1.92 2.34 1.61
CA GLU A 133 1.55 1.94 2.96
C GLU A 133 2.53 0.98 3.60
N MET A 134 2.90 -0.11 2.91
CA MET A 134 3.81 -1.10 3.46
C MET A 134 5.19 -0.49 3.72
N LEU A 135 5.67 0.33 2.78
CA LEU A 135 6.94 1.05 2.89
C LEU A 135 6.91 2.07 4.04
N ASN A 136 5.81 2.82 4.18
CA ASN A 136 5.62 3.75 5.28
C ASN A 136 5.58 3.03 6.63
N THR A 137 4.86 1.90 6.72
CA THR A 137 4.83 1.06 7.93
C THR A 137 6.22 0.54 8.28
N PHE A 138 7.00 0.09 7.29
CA PHE A 138 8.39 -0.34 7.50
C PHE A 138 9.25 0.78 8.09
N PHE A 139 9.34 1.95 7.45
CA PHE A 139 10.16 3.05 7.95
C PHE A 139 9.66 3.58 9.30
N THR A 140 8.34 3.65 9.50
CA THR A 140 7.74 4.01 10.79
C THR A 140 8.19 3.05 11.89
N PHE A 141 8.20 1.75 11.61
CA PHE A 141 8.61 0.74 12.58
C PHE A 141 10.13 0.72 12.81
N VAL A 142 10.95 0.95 11.78
CA VAL A 142 12.40 1.17 11.97
C VAL A 142 12.62 2.35 12.93
N GLY A 143 11.87 3.44 12.74
CA GLY A 143 11.89 4.62 13.59
C GLY A 143 11.58 4.29 15.05
N LEU A 144 10.45 3.61 15.28
CA LEU A 144 10.01 3.21 16.61
C LEU A 144 11.03 2.26 17.28
N TYR A 145 11.49 1.24 16.56
CA TYR A 145 12.46 0.28 17.09
C TYR A 145 13.78 0.97 17.47
N ALA A 146 14.29 1.88 16.62
CA ALA A 146 15.47 2.66 16.91
C ALA A 146 15.31 3.55 18.14
N PHE A 147 14.17 4.25 18.27
CA PHE A 147 13.87 5.05 19.47
C PHE A 147 13.80 4.20 20.74
N LEU A 148 13.14 3.04 20.71
CA LEU A 148 13.07 2.13 21.86
C LEU A 148 14.44 1.59 22.30
N ARG A 149 15.39 1.51 21.36
CA ARG A 149 16.81 1.17 21.57
C ARG A 149 17.71 2.38 21.84
N GLU A 150 17.13 3.57 22.03
CA GLU A 150 17.83 4.84 22.28
C GLU A 150 18.79 5.27 21.15
N ARG A 151 18.58 4.75 19.93
CA ARG A 151 19.30 5.14 18.71
C ARG A 151 18.58 6.29 18.01
N PHE A 152 18.49 7.45 18.67
CA PHE A 152 17.60 8.52 18.24
C PHE A 152 17.89 9.09 16.85
N LEU A 153 19.17 9.22 16.45
CA LEU A 153 19.51 9.69 15.10
C LEU A 153 18.98 8.76 14.01
N LEU A 154 19.15 7.44 14.18
CA LEU A 154 18.62 6.45 13.26
C LEU A 154 17.08 6.48 13.23
N GLY A 155 16.46 6.71 14.39
CA GLY A 155 15.01 6.84 14.48
C GLY A 155 14.48 8.02 13.68
N TRP A 156 15.11 9.20 13.81
CA TRP A 156 14.75 10.38 13.01
C TRP A 156 15.05 10.23 11.53
N LEU A 157 16.14 9.55 11.16
CA LEU A 157 16.42 9.24 9.76
C LEU A 157 15.31 8.37 9.17
N ALA A 158 14.91 7.31 9.87
CA ALA A 158 13.81 6.46 9.43
C ALA A 158 12.48 7.22 9.34
N LEU A 159 12.19 8.13 10.29
CA LEU A 159 11.01 8.98 10.23
C LEU A 159 11.05 10.00 9.08
N SER A 160 12.24 10.44 8.66
CA SER A 160 12.43 11.26 7.45
C SER A 160 11.98 10.50 6.20
N LEU A 161 12.37 9.22 6.10
CA LEU A 161 12.00 8.36 4.98
C LEU A 161 10.51 8.01 5.01
N ALA A 162 9.92 7.77 6.20
CA ALA A 162 8.47 7.60 6.36
C ALA A 162 7.71 8.86 5.91
N PHE A 163 8.19 10.04 6.30
CA PHE A 163 7.61 11.32 5.90
C PHE A 163 7.68 11.52 4.39
N LEU A 164 8.80 11.18 3.74
CA LEU A 164 8.93 11.16 2.28
C LEU A 164 8.18 10.01 1.59
N THR A 165 7.54 9.11 2.34
CA THR A 165 6.73 8.02 1.76
C THR A 165 5.25 8.37 1.76
N LYS A 166 4.72 8.89 2.88
CA LYS A 166 3.27 9.14 3.02
C LYS A 166 2.93 10.36 3.88
N GLY A 167 3.86 11.31 4.01
CA GLY A 167 3.63 12.52 4.81
C GLY A 167 3.61 12.26 6.32
N PRO A 168 2.90 13.08 7.10
CA PRO A 168 3.07 13.16 8.56
C PRO A 168 2.62 11.92 9.34
N VAL A 169 1.77 11.07 8.74
CA VAL A 169 1.08 10.00 9.48
C VAL A 169 2.04 9.01 10.16
N GLY A 170 3.12 8.60 9.49
CA GLY A 170 4.10 7.69 10.09
C GLY A 170 4.82 8.33 11.28
N VAL A 171 5.17 9.60 11.18
CA VAL A 171 5.83 10.38 12.23
C VAL A 171 4.92 10.48 13.47
N VAL A 172 3.67 10.87 13.27
CA VAL A 172 2.67 11.02 14.35
C VAL A 172 2.46 9.69 15.07
N LEU A 173 2.25 8.60 14.33
CA LEU A 173 2.03 7.28 14.93
C LEU A 173 3.27 6.79 15.70
N CYS A 174 4.47 6.93 15.14
CA CYS A 174 5.71 6.53 15.84
C CYS A 174 5.90 7.27 17.15
N ILE A 175 5.79 8.61 17.13
CA ILE A 175 5.95 9.45 18.31
C ILE A 175 4.90 9.10 19.37
N GLY A 176 3.63 8.98 18.96
CA GLY A 176 2.55 8.60 19.87
C GLY A 176 2.81 7.25 20.54
N VAL A 177 3.22 6.23 19.78
CA VAL A 177 3.57 4.92 20.33
C VAL A 177 4.77 5.00 21.28
N TYR A 178 5.83 5.73 20.90
CA TYR A 178 7.02 5.87 21.74
C TYR A 178 6.68 6.53 23.08
N LEU A 179 5.90 7.61 23.07
CA LEU A 179 5.47 8.31 24.29
C LEU A 179 4.60 7.42 25.18
N LEU A 180 3.67 6.65 24.60
CA LEU A 180 2.87 5.69 25.36
C LEU A 180 3.71 4.56 25.97
N TRP A 181 4.79 4.15 25.29
CA TRP A 181 5.69 3.08 25.73
C TRP A 181 6.69 3.55 26.79
N LYS A 182 7.47 4.60 26.50
CA LYS A 182 8.61 5.06 27.32
C LYS A 182 8.27 6.19 28.27
N ARG A 183 7.25 7.00 27.95
CA ARG A 183 6.85 8.21 28.71
C ARG A 183 8.02 9.18 28.93
N ASP A 184 8.89 9.29 27.94
CA ASP A 184 10.03 10.19 27.97
C ASP A 184 10.14 10.99 26.67
N PHE A 185 10.87 12.11 26.72
CA PHE A 185 11.06 13.01 25.59
C PHE A 185 12.50 13.00 25.05
N ARG A 186 13.33 12.03 25.46
CA ARG A 186 14.77 12.01 25.10
C ARG A 186 15.00 11.86 23.60
N PHE A 187 14.02 11.29 22.89
CA PHE A 187 14.04 11.22 21.44
C PHE A 187 14.05 12.60 20.76
N LEU A 188 13.50 13.66 21.37
CA LEU A 188 13.47 15.05 20.85
C LEU A 188 14.84 15.76 20.94
N ASN A 189 15.90 15.11 20.46
CA ASN A 189 17.23 15.69 20.42
C ASN A 189 17.39 16.57 19.16
N LEU A 190 18.08 17.71 19.33
CA LEU A 190 18.26 18.72 18.27
C LEU A 190 18.89 18.14 16.99
N LYS A 191 19.92 17.30 17.13
CA LYS A 191 20.61 16.68 15.97
C LYS A 191 19.67 15.82 15.14
N GLY A 192 18.82 15.04 15.80
CA GLY A 192 17.81 14.20 15.17
C GLY A 192 16.71 15.01 14.48
N LEU A 193 16.22 16.07 15.13
CA LEU A 193 15.24 16.98 14.54
C LEU A 193 15.81 17.70 13.30
N LEU A 194 17.04 18.21 13.37
CA LEU A 194 17.71 18.82 12.23
C LEU A 194 17.86 17.84 11.08
N LEU A 195 18.26 16.60 11.36
CA LEU A 195 18.33 15.53 10.35
C LEU A 195 16.95 15.29 9.73
N PHE A 196 15.89 15.23 10.55
CA PHE A 196 14.53 15.06 10.06
C PHE A 196 14.09 16.19 9.12
N PHE A 197 14.34 17.44 9.47
CA PHE A 197 13.97 18.57 8.62
C PHE A 197 14.81 18.62 7.34
N VAL A 198 16.11 18.39 7.42
CA VAL A 198 16.99 18.40 6.24
C VAL A 198 16.60 17.31 5.26
N PHE A 199 16.46 16.05 5.71
CA PHE A 199 16.15 14.95 4.81
C PHE A 199 14.67 14.84 4.51
N GLY A 200 13.83 14.79 5.55
CA GLY A 200 12.39 14.59 5.42
C GLY A 200 11.70 15.73 4.67
N PHE A 201 12.14 16.98 4.86
CA PHE A 201 11.51 18.14 4.24
C PHE A 201 12.13 18.55 2.90
N SER A 202 13.29 17.97 2.51
CA SER A 202 14.03 18.35 1.29
C SER A 202 13.15 18.42 0.03
N TRP A 203 12.47 17.34 -0.30
CA TRP A 203 11.63 17.29 -1.50
C TRP A 203 10.39 18.19 -1.40
N TYR A 204 9.79 18.30 -0.22
CA TYR A 204 8.66 19.21 0.00
C TYR A 204 9.07 20.66 -0.21
N ALA A 205 10.26 21.05 0.25
CA ALA A 205 10.80 22.38 0.02
C ALA A 205 11.00 22.66 -1.47
N LEU A 206 11.48 21.68 -2.25
CA LEU A 206 11.61 21.81 -3.71
C LEU A 206 10.24 21.97 -4.39
N MET A 207 9.26 21.15 -4.02
CA MET A 207 7.90 21.24 -4.58
C MET A 207 7.23 22.57 -4.23
N ILE A 208 7.40 23.07 -3.00
CA ILE A 208 6.89 24.38 -2.58
C ILE A 208 7.63 25.50 -3.31
N ALA A 209 8.94 25.40 -3.51
CA ALA A 209 9.70 26.40 -4.24
C ALA A 209 9.27 26.49 -5.72
N GLN A 210 8.92 25.36 -6.34
CA GLN A 210 8.54 25.29 -7.75
C GLN A 210 7.05 25.59 -8.02
N TYR A 211 6.15 25.10 -7.15
CA TYR A 211 4.68 25.16 -7.36
C TYR A 211 3.95 26.01 -6.32
N GLY A 212 4.68 26.59 -5.37
CA GLY A 212 4.15 27.54 -4.40
C GLY A 212 3.01 26.98 -3.54
N TYR A 213 2.01 27.83 -3.34
CA TYR A 213 0.86 27.53 -2.49
C TYR A 213 -0.04 26.41 -3.05
N GLU A 214 -0.09 26.23 -4.38
CA GLU A 214 -0.93 25.20 -4.99
C GLU A 214 -0.54 23.80 -4.49
N TYR A 215 0.75 23.49 -4.55
CA TYR A 215 1.27 22.23 -4.03
C TYR A 215 1.06 22.12 -2.51
N PHE A 216 1.37 23.18 -1.76
CA PHE A 216 1.21 23.19 -0.30
C PHE A 216 -0.25 22.87 0.10
N TYR A 217 -1.20 23.58 -0.52
CA TYR A 217 -2.62 23.38 -0.28
C TYR A 217 -3.05 21.97 -0.69
N ARG A 218 -2.69 21.52 -1.89
CA ARG A 218 -3.10 20.20 -2.40
C ARG A 218 -2.57 19.06 -1.52
N PHE A 219 -1.30 19.10 -1.12
CA PHE A 219 -0.71 18.02 -0.33
C PHE A 219 -1.06 18.11 1.17
N PHE A 220 -0.72 19.21 1.83
CA PHE A 220 -0.81 19.31 3.30
C PHE A 220 -2.24 19.55 3.79
N ILE A 221 -3.03 20.33 3.05
CA ILE A 221 -4.40 20.68 3.46
C ILE A 221 -5.40 19.69 2.87
N TYR A 222 -5.46 19.59 1.55
CA TYR A 222 -6.50 18.81 0.86
C TYR A 222 -6.32 17.29 1.07
N GLU A 223 -5.13 16.74 0.81
CA GLU A 223 -4.90 15.29 0.90
C GLU A 223 -4.67 14.74 2.32
N ASN A 224 -4.33 15.59 3.29
CA ASN A 224 -4.10 15.18 4.68
C ASN A 224 -5.21 15.68 5.61
N LEU A 225 -5.30 17.00 5.83
CA LEU A 225 -6.23 17.56 6.82
C LEU A 225 -7.70 17.36 6.43
N MET A 226 -8.09 17.78 5.23
CA MET A 226 -9.48 17.70 4.75
C MET A 226 -9.96 16.26 4.55
N ARG A 227 -9.06 15.35 4.13
CA ARG A 227 -9.36 13.91 4.08
C ARG A 227 -9.47 13.29 5.46
N TYR A 228 -8.72 13.74 6.45
CA TYR A 228 -8.86 13.22 7.82
C TYR A 228 -10.17 13.69 8.48
N THR A 229 -10.48 14.98 8.38
CA THR A 229 -11.65 15.63 9.02
C THR A 229 -12.98 15.40 8.29
N GLY A 230 -12.94 14.92 7.06
CA GLY A 230 -14.13 14.62 6.27
C GLY A 230 -14.66 15.79 5.43
N GLN A 231 -14.00 16.94 5.45
CA GLN A 231 -14.30 18.05 4.51
C GLN A 231 -14.21 17.59 3.05
N ARG A 232 -13.35 16.59 2.77
CA ARG A 232 -13.34 15.88 1.50
C ARG A 232 -13.67 14.40 1.71
N SER A 233 -14.88 13.98 1.33
CA SER A 233 -15.28 12.57 1.36
C SER A 233 -14.91 11.85 0.05
N THR A 234 -14.09 10.82 0.15
CA THR A 234 -13.60 9.97 -0.97
C THR A 234 -13.89 8.50 -0.72
N HIS A 235 -13.67 8.03 0.51
CA HIS A 235 -13.92 6.65 0.95
C HIS A 235 -14.58 6.67 2.34
N PRO A 236 -15.83 7.15 2.44
CA PRO A 236 -16.55 7.17 3.70
C PRO A 236 -16.80 5.73 4.17
N ALA A 237 -16.51 5.46 5.44
CA ALA A 237 -16.80 4.17 6.06
C ALA A 237 -17.07 4.35 7.56
N PRO A 238 -17.90 3.47 8.16
CA PRO A 238 -18.30 3.60 9.55
C PRO A 238 -17.12 3.48 10.51
N PHE A 239 -17.29 3.96 11.75
CA PHE A 239 -16.22 3.94 12.77
C PHE A 239 -15.68 2.53 13.06
N TYR A 240 -16.53 1.49 12.96
CA TYR A 240 -16.16 0.09 13.19
C TYR A 240 -15.51 -0.60 11.98
N TYR A 241 -15.28 0.12 10.87
CA TYR A 241 -14.70 -0.44 9.63
C TYR A 241 -13.43 -1.26 9.89
N TYR A 242 -12.52 -0.76 10.73
CA TYR A 242 -11.27 -1.45 11.00
C TYR A 242 -11.39 -2.70 11.87
N LEU A 243 -12.51 -2.90 12.58
CA LEU A 243 -12.80 -4.17 13.24
C LEU A 243 -13.08 -5.26 12.21
N ILE A 244 -13.76 -4.93 11.12
CA ILE A 244 -14.02 -5.85 10.01
C ILE A 244 -12.71 -6.17 9.28
N VAL A 245 -11.92 -5.14 8.93
CA VAL A 245 -10.62 -5.33 8.29
C VAL A 245 -9.69 -6.18 9.15
N LEU A 246 -9.69 -5.97 10.47
CA LEU A 246 -8.92 -6.77 11.40
C LEU A 246 -9.39 -8.23 11.42
N ALA A 247 -10.71 -8.47 11.49
CA ALA A 247 -11.26 -9.81 11.52
C ALA A 247 -10.89 -10.62 10.27
N VAL A 248 -10.98 -10.00 9.09
CA VAL A 248 -10.56 -10.62 7.83
C VAL A 248 -9.03 -10.79 7.77
N GLY A 249 -8.28 -9.75 8.14
CA GLY A 249 -6.82 -9.73 8.08
C GLY A 249 -6.15 -10.69 9.06
N THR A 250 -6.82 -11.07 10.16
CA THR A 250 -6.33 -12.02 11.16
C THR A 250 -7.24 -13.23 11.31
N LEU A 251 -7.93 -13.65 10.25
CA LEU A 251 -8.99 -14.68 10.32
C LEU A 251 -8.56 -15.96 11.05
N TRP A 252 -7.31 -16.38 10.86
CA TRP A 252 -6.73 -17.57 11.49
C TRP A 252 -6.59 -17.45 13.01
N TYR A 253 -6.72 -16.27 13.58
CA TYR A 253 -6.42 -16.00 14.99
C TYR A 253 -7.62 -15.48 15.77
N LEU A 254 -8.77 -15.28 15.13
CA LEU A 254 -10.03 -14.90 15.79
C LEU A 254 -10.36 -15.75 17.03
N PRO A 255 -10.21 -17.09 17.01
CA PRO A 255 -10.47 -17.93 18.20
C PRO A 255 -9.57 -17.64 19.40
N LEU A 256 -8.43 -16.95 19.21
CA LEU A 256 -7.49 -16.62 20.28
C LEU A 256 -7.81 -15.31 21.00
N TYR A 257 -8.69 -14.47 20.44
CA TYR A 257 -8.98 -13.15 21.00
C TYR A 257 -9.60 -13.24 22.41
N PRO A 258 -10.58 -14.11 22.70
CA PRO A 258 -11.12 -14.26 24.05
C PRO A 258 -10.04 -14.70 25.06
N ARG A 259 -9.14 -15.59 24.64
CA ARG A 259 -8.03 -16.06 25.48
C ARG A 259 -7.02 -14.93 25.73
N LEU A 260 -6.71 -14.12 24.73
CA LEU A 260 -5.85 -12.95 24.87
C LEU A 260 -6.39 -11.97 25.91
N LEU A 261 -7.69 -11.68 25.85
CA LEU A 261 -8.35 -10.80 26.80
C LEU A 261 -8.36 -11.39 28.22
N LYS A 262 -8.69 -12.68 28.37
CA LYS A 262 -8.74 -13.35 29.69
C LYS A 262 -7.36 -13.48 30.35
N SER A 263 -6.30 -13.59 29.57
CA SER A 263 -4.93 -13.81 30.09
C SER A 263 -4.05 -12.55 30.03
N PHE A 264 -4.65 -11.38 29.82
CA PHE A 264 -3.93 -10.13 29.64
C PHE A 264 -3.04 -9.80 30.84
N LYS A 265 -1.76 -9.50 30.58
CA LYS A 265 -0.77 -9.16 31.59
C LYS A 265 -0.34 -7.70 31.50
N ARG A 266 0.04 -7.11 32.64
CA ARG A 266 0.52 -5.71 32.72
C ARG A 266 1.73 -5.44 31.83
N GLU A 267 2.61 -6.41 31.65
CA GLU A 267 3.80 -6.32 30.78
C GLU A 267 3.45 -6.16 29.28
N TRP A 268 2.19 -6.42 28.89
CA TRP A 268 1.71 -6.28 27.52
C TRP A 268 1.06 -4.93 27.23
N ILE A 269 0.92 -4.06 28.25
CA ILE A 269 0.30 -2.73 28.11
C ILE A 269 0.93 -1.91 26.98
N PRO A 270 2.27 -1.83 26.81
CA PRO A 270 2.83 -1.03 25.72
C PRO A 270 2.42 -1.51 24.31
N LEU A 271 2.33 -2.82 24.10
CA LEU A 271 1.84 -3.40 22.84
C LEU A 271 0.36 -3.11 22.63
N PHE A 272 -0.45 -3.25 23.68
CA PHE A 272 -1.87 -2.95 23.62
C PHE A 272 -2.11 -1.47 23.31
N LEU A 273 -1.40 -0.56 23.98
CA LEU A 273 -1.50 0.88 23.74
C LEU A 273 -1.07 1.24 22.31
N TRP A 274 -0.02 0.62 21.78
CA TRP A 274 0.34 0.78 20.37
C TRP A 274 -0.79 0.32 19.44
N PHE A 275 -1.25 -0.91 19.60
CA PHE A 275 -2.34 -1.47 18.80
C PHE A 275 -3.60 -0.58 18.84
N SER A 276 -4.02 -0.18 20.04
CA SER A 276 -5.19 0.67 20.27
C SER A 276 -5.01 2.07 19.69
N LEU A 277 -3.83 2.69 19.82
CA LEU A 277 -3.56 4.02 19.26
C LEU A 277 -3.79 4.03 17.74
N VAL A 278 -3.22 3.05 17.03
CA VAL A 278 -3.37 2.96 15.56
C VAL A 278 -4.83 2.72 15.17
N LEU A 279 -5.52 1.80 15.83
CA LEU A 279 -6.93 1.53 15.54
C LEU A 279 -7.85 2.71 15.83
N ILE A 280 -7.66 3.40 16.96
CA ILE A 280 -8.47 4.55 17.33
C ILE A 280 -8.20 5.70 16.36
N PHE A 281 -6.93 6.00 16.09
CA PHE A 281 -6.54 7.07 15.16
C PHE A 281 -7.23 6.93 13.80
N PHE A 282 -7.16 5.75 13.17
CA PHE A 282 -7.77 5.56 11.86
C PHE A 282 -9.30 5.36 11.93
N SER A 283 -9.85 4.78 13.00
CA SER A 283 -11.31 4.67 13.17
C SER A 283 -11.99 6.03 13.27
N LEU A 284 -11.31 7.02 13.86
CA LEU A 284 -11.78 8.41 13.95
C LEU A 284 -11.67 9.19 12.62
N ALA A 285 -10.80 8.78 11.70
CA ALA A 285 -10.67 9.43 10.40
C ALA A 285 -11.93 9.22 9.54
N SER A 286 -12.40 10.26 8.85
CA SER A 286 -13.60 10.16 8.02
C SER A 286 -13.42 9.25 6.80
N ASN A 287 -12.25 9.32 6.16
CA ASN A 287 -11.90 8.48 5.01
C ASN A 287 -11.08 7.27 5.44
N LYS A 288 -11.49 6.07 5.01
CA LYS A 288 -10.86 4.83 5.43
C LYS A 288 -10.51 3.95 4.23
N LEU A 289 -9.27 3.48 4.21
CA LEU A 289 -8.80 2.39 3.35
C LEU A 289 -8.25 1.27 4.23
N HIS A 290 -8.42 0.02 3.79
CA HIS A 290 -8.10 -1.18 4.57
C HIS A 290 -6.66 -1.17 5.06
N HIS A 291 -5.72 -0.77 4.21
CA HIS A 291 -4.29 -0.81 4.47
C HIS A 291 -3.75 0.23 5.48
N TYR A 292 -4.58 1.13 6.01
CA TYR A 292 -4.10 2.13 6.99
C TYR A 292 -3.67 1.51 8.33
N ILE A 293 -4.28 0.39 8.73
CA ILE A 293 -4.00 -0.24 10.04
C ILE A 293 -2.81 -1.21 10.05
N LEU A 294 -1.99 -1.25 8.99
CA LEU A 294 -0.84 -2.15 8.93
C LEU A 294 0.13 -1.99 10.11
N PHE A 295 0.28 -0.77 10.63
CA PHE A 295 1.13 -0.51 11.80
C PHE A 295 0.57 -1.06 13.12
N ALA A 296 -0.69 -1.54 13.16
CA ALA A 296 -1.26 -2.26 14.30
C ALA A 296 -0.95 -3.77 14.28
N TYR A 297 -0.47 -4.32 13.16
CA TYR A 297 -0.24 -5.76 13.04
C TYR A 297 0.96 -6.28 13.84
N PRO A 298 2.12 -5.59 13.88
CA PRO A 298 3.24 -6.04 14.71
C PRO A 298 2.90 -6.22 16.19
N PRO A 299 2.30 -5.24 16.92
CA PRO A 299 2.00 -5.44 18.33
C PRO A 299 0.95 -6.52 18.55
N LEU A 300 -0.06 -6.62 17.67
CA LEU A 300 -1.07 -7.67 17.77
C LEU A 300 -0.46 -9.07 17.58
N ALA A 301 0.44 -9.25 16.62
CA ALA A 301 1.12 -10.52 16.41
C ALA A 301 1.93 -10.95 17.65
N ILE A 302 2.58 -9.99 18.33
CA ILE A 302 3.30 -10.24 19.59
C ILE A 302 2.35 -10.58 20.73
N LEU A 303 1.21 -9.90 20.84
CA LEU A 303 0.17 -10.22 21.82
C LEU A 303 -0.37 -11.65 21.61
N LEU A 304 -0.74 -11.99 20.38
CA LEU A 304 -1.22 -13.33 20.03
C LEU A 304 -0.16 -14.41 20.27
N ALA A 305 1.12 -14.10 20.08
CA ALA A 305 2.22 -15.03 20.34
C ALA A 305 2.29 -15.52 21.80
N HIS A 306 1.82 -14.71 22.75
CA HIS A 306 1.78 -15.11 24.17
C HIS A 306 0.74 -16.19 24.46
N VAL A 307 -0.35 -16.23 23.69
CA VAL A 307 -1.48 -17.14 23.93
C VAL A 307 -1.59 -18.29 22.93
N VAL A 308 -0.93 -18.18 21.78
CA VAL A 308 -0.92 -19.23 20.76
C VAL A 308 -0.07 -20.43 21.19
N SER A 309 -0.59 -21.64 20.97
CA SER A 309 0.18 -22.87 21.16
C SER A 309 1.02 -23.18 19.92
N ARG A 310 2.12 -23.92 20.11
CA ARG A 310 2.95 -24.38 18.97
C ARG A 310 2.18 -25.30 18.04
N SER A 311 1.31 -26.16 18.58
CA SER A 311 0.45 -27.04 17.78
C SER A 311 -0.52 -26.26 16.90
N TYR A 312 -1.05 -25.13 17.39
CA TYR A 312 -1.91 -24.26 16.58
C TYR A 312 -1.16 -23.69 15.38
N LEU A 313 0.06 -23.19 15.57
CA LEU A 313 0.88 -22.68 14.45
C LEU A 313 1.27 -23.78 13.46
N ARG A 314 1.54 -25.01 13.94
CA ARG A 314 1.80 -26.17 13.06
C ARG A 314 0.60 -26.52 12.17
N LEU A 315 -0.62 -26.14 12.55
CA LEU A 315 -1.81 -26.28 11.72
C LEU A 315 -2.00 -25.07 10.79
N VAL A 316 -1.93 -23.84 11.32
CA VAL A 316 -2.21 -22.61 10.57
C VAL A 316 -1.22 -22.38 9.44
N ILE A 317 0.07 -22.65 9.64
CA ILE A 317 1.10 -22.41 8.61
C ILE A 317 0.83 -23.24 7.34
N PRO A 318 0.72 -24.59 7.37
CA PRO A 318 0.46 -25.35 6.15
C PRO A 318 -0.92 -25.03 5.55
N LEU A 319 -1.95 -24.78 6.37
CA LEU A 319 -3.28 -24.40 5.86
C LEU A 319 -3.24 -23.05 5.12
N SER A 320 -2.56 -22.05 5.68
CA SER A 320 -2.42 -20.75 5.06
C SER A 320 -1.53 -20.77 3.82
N LEU A 321 -0.49 -21.61 3.78
CA LEU A 321 0.26 -21.89 2.56
C LEU A 321 -0.63 -22.55 1.50
N LEU A 322 -1.43 -23.56 1.87
CA LEU A 322 -2.36 -24.21 0.95
C LEU A 322 -3.34 -23.20 0.34
N VAL A 323 -3.89 -22.29 1.15
CA VAL A 323 -4.73 -21.18 0.66
C VAL A 323 -3.95 -20.25 -0.26
N LEU A 324 -2.74 -19.83 0.10
CA LEU A 324 -1.93 -18.96 -0.74
C LEU A 324 -1.61 -19.61 -2.10
N PHE A 325 -1.21 -20.89 -2.10
CA PHE A 325 -0.88 -21.64 -3.31
C PHE A 325 -2.12 -21.92 -4.17
N SER A 326 -3.29 -22.15 -3.56
CA SER A 326 -4.53 -22.33 -4.32
C SER A 326 -5.03 -21.04 -4.96
N LEU A 327 -4.69 -19.87 -4.41
CA LEU A 327 -4.97 -18.58 -5.04
C LEU A 327 -4.14 -18.37 -6.32
N LEU A 328 -2.92 -18.88 -6.44
CA LEU A 328 -2.07 -18.66 -7.62
C LEU A 328 -2.74 -19.08 -8.95
N PRO A 329 -3.27 -20.30 -9.13
CA PRO A 329 -3.95 -20.68 -10.37
C PRO A 329 -5.25 -19.90 -10.57
N ILE A 330 -5.97 -19.53 -9.50
CA ILE A 330 -7.18 -18.70 -9.60
C ILE A 330 -6.84 -17.30 -10.13
N LEU A 331 -5.78 -16.69 -9.61
CA LEU A 331 -5.30 -15.39 -10.06
C LEU A 331 -4.79 -15.45 -11.50
N TYR A 332 -4.12 -16.53 -11.89
CA TYR A 332 -3.70 -16.75 -13.28
C TYR A 332 -4.90 -16.86 -14.23
N ALA A 333 -5.92 -17.63 -13.87
CA ALA A 333 -7.15 -17.75 -14.63
C ALA A 333 -7.94 -16.42 -14.69
N TYR A 334 -7.92 -15.65 -13.61
CA TYR A 334 -8.50 -14.31 -13.57
C TYR A 334 -7.76 -13.35 -14.50
N GLN A 335 -6.42 -13.33 -14.45
CA GLN A 335 -5.56 -12.49 -15.30
C GLN A 335 -5.87 -12.68 -16.79
N ALA A 336 -6.05 -13.92 -17.24
CA ALA A 336 -6.40 -14.23 -18.63
C ALA A 336 -7.73 -13.61 -19.09
N ASN A 337 -8.63 -13.30 -18.15
CA ASN A 337 -9.94 -12.72 -18.41
C ASN A 337 -10.00 -11.21 -18.18
N ARG A 338 -8.91 -10.59 -17.73
CA ARG A 338 -8.90 -9.17 -17.39
C ARG A 338 -9.07 -8.25 -18.59
N PHE A 339 -9.69 -7.10 -18.37
CA PHE A 339 -9.88 -6.09 -19.40
C PHE A 339 -8.57 -5.40 -19.76
N THR A 340 -7.84 -4.90 -18.76
CA THR A 340 -6.62 -4.10 -18.96
C THR A 340 -5.62 -4.79 -19.91
N PRO A 341 -5.23 -6.08 -19.69
CA PRO A 341 -4.27 -6.77 -20.53
C PRO A 341 -4.72 -6.96 -21.99
N LYS A 342 -6.05 -7.08 -22.20
CA LYS A 342 -6.64 -7.24 -23.53
C LYS A 342 -6.79 -5.91 -24.26
N ALA A 343 -7.09 -4.84 -23.52
CA ALA A 343 -7.38 -3.52 -24.07
C ALA A 343 -6.12 -2.71 -24.39
N TYR A 344 -5.07 -2.76 -23.54
CA TYR A 344 -3.92 -1.87 -23.70
C TYR A 344 -3.20 -1.98 -25.05
N PRO A 345 -3.04 -3.16 -25.70
CA PRO A 345 -2.36 -3.22 -27.00
C PRO A 345 -3.11 -2.45 -28.08
N ILE A 346 -4.45 -2.52 -28.06
CA ILE A 346 -5.32 -1.80 -29.01
C ILE A 346 -5.24 -0.29 -28.73
N VAL A 347 -5.37 0.10 -27.46
CA VAL A 347 -5.33 1.51 -27.04
C VAL A 347 -3.96 2.15 -27.34
N LYS A 348 -2.87 1.39 -27.17
CA LYS A 348 -1.51 1.82 -27.49
C LYS A 348 -1.29 2.01 -28.99
N ALA A 349 -1.82 1.11 -29.83
CA ALA A 349 -1.65 1.16 -31.27
C ALA A 349 -2.53 2.21 -31.96
N TYR A 350 -3.71 2.50 -31.40
CA TYR A 350 -4.69 3.42 -31.97
C TYR A 350 -4.16 4.86 -32.05
N GLN A 351 -4.25 5.52 -33.20
CA GLN A 351 -3.72 6.88 -33.39
C GLN A 351 -4.71 7.99 -33.04
N GLY A 352 -6.00 7.67 -32.95
CA GLY A 352 -7.04 8.64 -32.62
C GLY A 352 -7.16 8.91 -31.11
N PRO A 353 -8.12 9.76 -30.71
CA PRO A 353 -8.40 10.05 -29.32
C PRO A 353 -9.00 8.85 -28.58
N VAL A 354 -8.70 8.76 -27.28
CA VAL A 354 -9.16 7.68 -26.39
C VAL A 354 -9.73 8.32 -25.14
N TYR A 355 -10.89 7.84 -24.70
CA TYR A 355 -11.58 8.41 -23.55
C TYR A 355 -12.00 7.38 -22.50
N PHE A 356 -12.02 7.82 -21.25
CA PHE A 356 -12.74 7.18 -20.16
C PHE A 356 -14.14 7.77 -20.03
N TYR A 357 -15.18 6.92 -20.07
CA TYR A 357 -16.55 7.29 -19.79
C TYR A 357 -17.08 6.51 -18.59
N LYS A 358 -17.32 7.19 -17.47
CA LYS A 358 -17.81 6.59 -16.20
C LYS A 358 -17.02 5.36 -15.69
N ALA A 359 -15.81 5.16 -16.19
CA ALA A 359 -14.91 4.07 -15.86
C ALA A 359 -13.48 4.59 -15.97
N GLU A 360 -12.78 4.78 -14.85
CA GLU A 360 -11.36 5.12 -14.87
C GLU A 360 -10.55 3.84 -14.65
N ASP A 361 -9.56 3.60 -15.50
CA ASP A 361 -8.60 2.51 -15.32
C ASP A 361 -7.18 3.08 -15.45
N SER A 362 -6.60 3.44 -14.31
CA SER A 362 -5.26 4.04 -14.28
C SER A 362 -4.16 3.10 -14.78
N ALA A 363 -4.37 1.78 -14.72
CA ALA A 363 -3.38 0.83 -15.21
C ALA A 363 -3.30 0.92 -16.75
N LEU A 364 -4.43 1.17 -17.40
CA LEU A 364 -4.48 1.39 -18.84
C LEU A 364 -3.68 2.63 -19.28
N VAL A 365 -3.71 3.72 -18.51
CA VAL A 365 -2.86 4.91 -18.75
C VAL A 365 -1.38 4.53 -18.74
N TYR A 366 -0.96 3.74 -17.74
CA TYR A 366 0.42 3.25 -17.65
C TYR A 366 0.81 2.30 -18.80
N TYR A 367 0.01 1.27 -19.08
CA TYR A 367 0.34 0.25 -20.08
C TYR A 367 0.23 0.75 -21.52
N SER A 368 -0.71 1.65 -21.79
CA SER A 368 -0.85 2.28 -23.11
C SER A 368 0.19 3.39 -23.34
N GLU A 369 0.83 3.88 -22.28
CA GLU A 369 1.79 5.00 -22.32
C GLU A 369 1.17 6.28 -22.90
N ARG A 370 -0.13 6.46 -22.65
CA ARG A 370 -0.91 7.55 -23.21
C ARG A 370 -1.76 8.21 -22.15
N CYS A 371 -2.06 9.47 -22.41
CA CYS A 371 -3.03 10.21 -21.64
C CYS A 371 -4.42 9.95 -22.22
N ILE A 372 -5.35 9.63 -21.33
CA ILE A 372 -6.71 9.24 -21.64
C ILE A 372 -7.63 10.24 -20.95
N GLU A 373 -8.34 11.02 -21.76
CA GLU A 373 -9.20 12.08 -21.26
C GLU A 373 -10.52 11.52 -20.74
N ARG A 374 -11.17 12.25 -19.84
CA ARG A 374 -12.50 11.89 -19.39
C ARG A 374 -13.54 12.47 -20.34
N LEU A 375 -14.41 11.61 -20.86
CA LEU A 375 -15.57 12.04 -21.63
C LEU A 375 -16.71 12.40 -20.67
N GLU A 376 -17.18 13.66 -20.74
CA GLU A 376 -18.33 14.12 -19.95
C GLU A 376 -19.65 13.84 -20.67
N ASP A 377 -19.71 14.15 -21.96
CA ASP A 377 -20.88 13.99 -22.82
C ASP A 377 -20.68 12.82 -23.79
N PRO A 378 -21.45 11.71 -23.67
CA PRO A 378 -21.30 10.54 -24.53
C PRO A 378 -21.57 10.85 -26.00
N LEU A 379 -22.36 11.88 -26.32
CA LEU A 379 -22.67 12.27 -27.71
C LEU A 379 -21.46 12.87 -28.44
N ARG A 380 -20.44 13.33 -27.70
CA ARG A 380 -19.19 13.85 -28.27
C ARG A 380 -18.13 12.78 -28.48
N ALA A 381 -18.44 11.52 -28.18
CA ALA A 381 -17.52 10.41 -28.37
C ALA A 381 -17.11 10.31 -29.85
N LYS A 382 -15.81 10.48 -30.13
CA LYS A 382 -15.20 10.22 -31.43
C LYS A 382 -13.94 9.42 -31.19
N GLY A 383 -13.81 8.22 -31.74
CA GLY A 383 -12.66 7.33 -31.47
C GLY A 383 -12.94 6.30 -30.37
N LEU A 384 -11.91 5.88 -29.62
CA LEU A 384 -12.07 4.79 -28.66
C LEU A 384 -12.62 5.26 -27.31
N VAL A 385 -13.57 4.53 -26.76
CA VAL A 385 -14.15 4.81 -25.44
C VAL A 385 -14.07 3.56 -24.55
N ILE A 386 -13.48 3.73 -23.37
CA ILE A 386 -13.47 2.74 -22.28
C ILE A 386 -14.60 3.09 -21.32
N THR A 387 -15.46 2.12 -21.04
CA THR A 387 -16.60 2.28 -20.13
C THR A 387 -16.90 0.97 -19.39
N LYS A 388 -17.75 1.01 -18.36
CA LYS A 388 -18.31 -0.20 -17.77
C LYS A 388 -19.48 -0.71 -18.62
N GLU A 389 -19.69 -2.02 -18.61
CA GLU A 389 -20.70 -2.69 -19.44
C GLU A 389 -22.10 -2.10 -19.26
N ASN A 390 -22.47 -1.73 -18.04
CA ASN A 390 -23.76 -1.12 -17.69
C ASN A 390 -23.99 0.26 -18.35
N HIS A 391 -22.93 0.95 -18.76
CA HIS A 391 -22.99 2.27 -19.38
C HIS A 391 -22.87 2.23 -20.92
N THR A 392 -22.73 1.04 -21.51
CA THR A 392 -22.61 0.90 -22.98
C THR A 392 -23.86 1.37 -23.72
N LYS A 393 -25.05 1.23 -23.11
CA LYS A 393 -26.33 1.70 -23.68
C LYS A 393 -26.41 3.23 -23.82
N GLU A 394 -25.60 3.97 -23.06
CA GLU A 394 -25.52 5.43 -23.13
C GLU A 394 -24.66 5.91 -24.33
N LEU A 395 -24.01 4.98 -25.03
CA LEU A 395 -23.14 5.22 -26.20
C LEU A 395 -23.68 4.44 -27.42
N PRO A 396 -24.91 4.72 -27.90
CA PRO A 396 -25.59 3.91 -28.91
C PRO A 396 -24.94 3.96 -30.29
N SER A 397 -24.19 5.01 -30.60
CA SER A 397 -23.44 5.18 -31.85
C SER A 397 -22.12 4.41 -31.90
N CYS A 398 -21.71 3.77 -30.80
CA CYS A 398 -20.41 3.13 -30.70
C CYS A 398 -20.50 1.61 -30.85
N LYS A 399 -19.57 1.04 -31.62
CA LYS A 399 -19.44 -0.41 -31.81
C LYS A 399 -18.59 -1.05 -30.71
N LEU A 400 -19.06 -2.14 -30.11
CA LEU A 400 -18.28 -2.90 -29.14
C LEU A 400 -17.09 -3.60 -29.82
N LEU A 401 -15.87 -3.36 -29.32
CA LEU A 401 -14.66 -4.04 -29.77
C LEU A 401 -14.28 -5.22 -28.88
N LEU A 402 -14.27 -5.02 -27.56
CA LEU A 402 -13.93 -6.07 -26.60
C LEU A 402 -14.57 -5.84 -25.23
N LYS A 403 -14.68 -6.93 -24.46
CA LYS A 403 -15.02 -6.91 -23.04
C LYS A 403 -13.99 -7.66 -22.22
N GLY A 404 -13.88 -7.28 -20.96
CA GLY A 404 -13.07 -7.99 -19.98
C GLY A 404 -13.50 -7.68 -18.56
N ARG A 405 -13.02 -8.47 -17.60
CA ARG A 405 -13.36 -8.29 -16.18
C ARG A 405 -12.30 -7.46 -15.47
N GLU A 406 -12.71 -6.59 -14.59
CA GLU A 406 -11.87 -6.00 -13.55
C GLU A 406 -12.52 -6.28 -12.18
N PHE A 407 -11.87 -5.90 -11.08
CA PHE A 407 -12.36 -6.23 -9.74
C PHE A 407 -13.72 -5.61 -9.42
N ASP A 408 -14.02 -4.46 -10.03
CA ASP A 408 -15.21 -3.65 -9.75
C ASP A 408 -16.24 -3.67 -10.91
N GLY A 409 -16.13 -4.63 -11.83
CA GLY A 409 -17.12 -4.87 -12.88
C GLY A 409 -16.56 -5.37 -14.20
N VAL A 410 -17.44 -5.44 -15.20
CA VAL A 410 -17.07 -5.74 -16.60
C VAL A 410 -16.84 -4.43 -17.32
N TYR A 411 -15.69 -4.31 -17.98
CA TYR A 411 -15.29 -3.15 -18.78
C TYR A 411 -15.44 -3.49 -20.26
N ALA A 412 -15.71 -2.46 -21.06
CA ALA A 412 -15.89 -2.53 -22.50
C ALA A 412 -15.02 -1.47 -23.19
N LEU A 413 -14.41 -1.86 -24.31
CA LEU A 413 -13.79 -0.94 -25.25
C LEU A 413 -14.74 -0.80 -26.44
N LEU A 414 -15.11 0.43 -26.74
CA LEU A 414 -16.01 0.80 -27.83
C LEU A 414 -15.25 1.62 -28.87
N ASP A 415 -15.67 1.50 -30.12
CA ASP A 415 -15.26 2.35 -31.24
C ASP A 415 -16.41 3.25 -31.65
N CYS A 416 -16.25 4.55 -31.41
CA CYS A 416 -17.18 5.62 -31.76
C CYS A 416 -16.68 6.44 -32.96
N GLY A 417 -15.66 5.96 -33.68
CA GLY A 417 -15.06 6.65 -34.83
C GLY A 417 -15.82 6.47 -36.15
N HIS A 418 -16.72 5.49 -36.22
CA HIS A 418 -17.56 5.26 -37.39
C HIS A 418 -18.87 6.04 -37.28
N ILE A 419 -18.93 7.19 -37.93
CA ILE A 419 -20.20 7.68 -38.45
C ILE A 419 -20.57 6.68 -39.55
N SER A 420 -21.61 5.89 -39.32
CA SER A 420 -22.34 5.26 -40.41
C SER A 420 -22.86 6.40 -41.29
N ASP A 421 -22.23 6.63 -42.44
CA ASP A 421 -22.90 7.31 -43.54
C ASP A 421 -24.19 6.52 -43.80
N ASN A 422 -25.32 7.20 -43.65
CA ASN A 422 -26.68 6.67 -43.77
C ASN A 422 -26.90 5.82 -45.02
#